data_AF-A3TRL6-F1
#
_entry.id   AF-A3TRL6-F1
#
_cell.length_a   1.000
_cell.length_b   1.000
_cell.length_c   1.000
_cell.angle_alpha   90.00
_cell.angle_beta   90.00
_cell.angle_gamma   90.00
#
_symmetry.space_group_name_H-M   'P 1'
#
loop_
_entity.id
_entity.type
_entity.pdbx_description
1 polymer ?
#
loop_
_entity_poly.entity_id
_entity_poly.type
_entity_poly.pdbx_seq_one_letter_code
_entity_poly.pdbx_strand_id
1 'polypeptide(L)'
;MSAHPRATDVSVVAGGAERTHSVSAGLAALHEDIGIVLVHDAARCLAPAELFDRLVVAVRAGHDAVVPGLPVTDTIKQVDEQGQVVATPNRSSLRAIQTPQAFRRALLARAHASGLEATDDAALVEGLGVPVTVIDGDDLAFKVTTQSDLERAGRILGS
;
A
#
# COMPACT_ATOMS: atom_id res chain seq x y z
N MET A 1 4.74 -4.17 31.95
CA MET A 1 5.95 -4.71 31.30
C MET A 1 5.53 -5.22 29.93
N SER A 2 5.72 -4.40 28.90
CA SER A 2 5.28 -4.73 27.54
C SER A 2 6.19 -5.82 26.98
N ALA A 3 5.63 -6.98 26.67
CA ALA A 3 6.38 -8.06 26.07
C ALA A 3 6.87 -7.60 24.69
N HIS A 4 8.20 -7.51 24.53
CA HIS A 4 8.82 -7.48 23.22
C HIS A 4 8.27 -8.66 22.40
N PRO A 5 7.80 -8.47 21.16
CA PRO A 5 7.40 -9.60 20.34
C PRO A 5 8.59 -10.56 20.25
N ARG A 6 8.36 -11.82 20.65
CA ARG A 6 9.32 -12.89 20.49
C ARG A 6 9.66 -12.99 19.00
N ALA A 7 10.91 -13.32 18.67
CA ALA A 7 11.29 -13.63 17.30
C ALA A 7 10.44 -14.80 16.77
N THR A 8 9.36 -14.53 16.05
CA THR A 8 8.45 -15.55 15.49
C THR A 8 7.86 -15.08 14.16
N ASP A 9 7.98 -15.95 13.14
CA ASP A 9 7.21 -16.03 11.89
C ASP A 9 7.54 -15.08 10.73
N VAL A 10 8.82 -15.00 10.35
CA VAL A 10 9.23 -14.41 9.06
C VAL A 10 9.58 -15.53 8.08
N SER A 11 8.80 -15.66 7.00
CA SER A 11 9.16 -16.49 5.84
C SER A 11 9.75 -15.61 4.74
N VAL A 12 10.89 -16.05 4.18
CA VAL A 12 11.56 -15.34 3.09
C VAL A 12 11.39 -16.13 1.80
N VAL A 13 10.91 -15.46 0.76
CA VAL A 13 10.81 -16.01 -0.59
C VAL A 13 11.62 -15.16 -1.56
N ALA A 14 12.13 -15.78 -2.62
CA ALA A 14 12.75 -15.03 -3.70
C ALA A 14 11.69 -14.15 -4.40
N GLY A 15 12.03 -12.89 -4.61
CA GLY A 15 11.23 -11.98 -5.44
C GLY A 15 11.30 -12.37 -6.92
N GLY A 16 10.42 -11.80 -7.73
CA GLY A 16 10.44 -11.93 -9.18
C GLY A 16 11.05 -10.72 -9.88
N ALA A 17 11.01 -10.73 -11.22
CA ALA A 17 11.54 -9.63 -12.03
C ALA A 17 10.80 -8.29 -11.81
N GLU A 18 9.52 -8.37 -11.45
CA GLU A 18 8.65 -7.21 -11.24
C GLU A 18 8.03 -7.23 -9.84
N ARG A 19 7.49 -6.08 -9.40
CA ARG A 19 6.80 -5.95 -8.11
C ARG A 19 5.66 -6.97 -7.98
N THR A 20 4.83 -7.10 -9.00
CA THR A 20 3.66 -8.02 -9.01
C THR A 20 4.08 -9.48 -8.85
N HIS A 21 5.17 -9.91 -9.50
CA HIS A 21 5.73 -11.25 -9.34
C HIS A 21 6.22 -11.50 -7.90
N SER A 22 6.85 -10.50 -7.29
CA SER A 22 7.34 -10.59 -5.91
C SER A 22 6.19 -10.73 -4.90
N VAL A 23 5.11 -9.95 -5.07
CA VAL A 23 3.91 -10.06 -4.22
C VAL A 23 3.21 -11.41 -4.44
N SER A 24 3.11 -11.89 -5.68
CA SER A 24 2.53 -13.20 -5.99
C SER A 24 3.31 -14.35 -5.34
N ALA A 25 4.64 -14.27 -5.28
CA ALA A 25 5.48 -15.25 -4.59
C ALA A 25 5.22 -15.23 -3.07
N GLY A 26 5.10 -14.03 -2.47
CA GLY A 26 4.73 -13.88 -1.07
C GLY A 26 3.36 -14.47 -0.75
N LEU A 27 2.36 -14.21 -1.59
CA LEU A 27 0.99 -14.74 -1.44
C LEU A 27 0.94 -16.27 -1.47
N ALA A 28 1.76 -16.89 -2.32
CA ALA A 28 1.84 -18.35 -2.43
C ALA A 28 2.45 -19.01 -1.19
N ALA A 29 3.27 -18.27 -0.42
CA ALA A 29 3.90 -18.76 0.81
C ALA A 29 3.03 -18.60 2.07
N LEU A 30 1.91 -17.88 2.00
CA LEU A 30 1.03 -17.69 3.15
C LEU A 30 0.27 -18.96 3.50
N HIS A 31 0.20 -19.29 4.80
CA HIS A 31 -0.65 -20.36 5.33
C HIS A 31 -2.10 -20.21 4.88
N GLU A 32 -2.77 -21.32 4.56
CA GLU A 32 -4.11 -21.34 3.96
C GLU A 32 -5.21 -20.65 4.80
N ASP A 33 -5.04 -20.59 6.12
CA ASP A 33 -5.95 -19.96 7.08
C ASP A 33 -5.92 -18.41 7.06
N ILE A 34 -4.93 -17.81 6.40
CA ILE A 34 -4.85 -16.35 6.24
C ILE A 34 -5.94 -15.84 5.30
N GLY A 35 -6.91 -15.11 5.85
CA GLY A 35 -8.02 -14.52 5.09
C GLY A 35 -7.82 -13.06 4.65
N ILE A 36 -6.95 -12.31 5.33
CA ILE A 36 -6.66 -10.90 5.05
C ILE A 36 -5.15 -10.74 4.86
N VAL A 37 -4.76 -10.07 3.78
CA VAL A 37 -3.35 -9.85 3.42
C VAL A 37 -3.09 -8.35 3.40
N LEU A 38 -2.00 -7.93 4.02
CA LEU A 38 -1.48 -6.57 3.93
C LEU A 38 -0.19 -6.61 3.11
N VAL A 39 -0.15 -5.83 2.04
CA VAL A 39 1.06 -5.64 1.23
C VAL A 39 1.69 -4.30 1.61
N HIS A 40 2.94 -4.33 2.04
CA HIS A 40 3.65 -3.16 2.56
C HIS A 40 5.01 -2.98 1.87
N ASP A 41 5.32 -1.74 1.54
CA ASP A 41 6.62 -1.39 0.98
C ASP A 41 7.63 -1.28 2.14
N ALA A 42 8.70 -2.07 2.10
CA ALA A 42 9.77 -1.99 3.11
C ALA A 42 10.38 -0.57 3.25
N ALA A 43 10.29 0.25 2.19
CA ALA A 43 10.75 1.64 2.18
C ALA A 43 9.84 2.60 3.00
N ARG A 44 8.68 2.16 3.50
CA ARG A 44 7.80 2.94 4.39
C ARG A 44 8.01 2.53 5.85
N CYS A 45 9.27 2.52 6.27
CA CYS A 45 9.73 1.91 7.52
C CYS A 45 9.21 2.54 8.82
N LEU A 46 8.55 3.71 8.74
CA LEU A 46 7.97 4.41 9.88
C LEU A 46 6.43 4.35 9.92
N ALA A 47 5.80 3.57 9.04
CA ALA A 47 4.35 3.39 9.08
C ALA A 47 3.91 2.85 10.46
N PRO A 48 3.02 3.55 11.19
CA PRO A 48 2.66 3.18 12.55
C PRO A 48 1.77 1.94 12.58
N ALA A 49 1.87 1.13 13.64
CA ALA A 49 1.12 -0.12 13.77
C ALA A 49 -0.41 0.11 13.72
N GLU A 50 -0.86 1.23 14.26
CA GLU A 50 -2.26 1.66 14.28
C GLU A 50 -2.83 1.81 12.86
N LEU A 51 -2.00 2.14 11.85
CA LEU A 51 -2.41 2.20 10.46
C LEU A 51 -2.78 0.80 9.93
N PHE A 52 -1.99 -0.22 10.28
CA PHE A 52 -2.26 -1.61 9.90
C PHE A 52 -3.56 -2.11 10.56
N ASP A 53 -3.77 -1.79 11.83
CA ASP A 53 -4.97 -2.17 12.56
C ASP A 53 -6.24 -1.55 11.94
N ARG A 54 -6.21 -0.25 11.59
CA ARG A 54 -7.33 0.42 10.91
C ARG A 54 -7.69 -0.23 9.59
N LEU A 55 -6.70 -0.65 8.81
CA LEU A 55 -6.93 -1.35 7.54
C LEU A 55 -7.57 -2.72 7.76
N VAL A 56 -7.08 -3.51 8.72
CA VAL A 56 -7.67 -4.82 9.05
C VAL A 56 -9.12 -4.66 9.52
N VAL A 57 -9.40 -3.65 10.35
CA VAL A 57 -10.76 -3.32 10.80
C VAL A 57 -11.67 -3.00 9.61
N ALA A 58 -11.21 -2.17 8.67
CA ALA A 58 -11.98 -1.83 7.48
C ALA A 58 -12.28 -3.07 6.60
N VAL A 59 -11.31 -3.96 6.41
CA VAL A 59 -11.54 -5.21 5.65
C VAL A 59 -12.54 -6.13 6.36
N ARG A 60 -12.46 -6.23 7.69
CA ARG A 60 -13.41 -6.98 8.50
C ARG A 60 -14.81 -6.37 8.50
N ALA A 61 -14.92 -5.06 8.32
CA ALA A 61 -16.19 -4.34 8.21
C ALA A 61 -16.87 -4.50 6.84
N GLY A 62 -16.24 -5.20 5.88
CA GLY A 62 -16.85 -5.54 4.58
C GLY A 62 -16.21 -4.84 3.37
N HIS A 63 -15.13 -4.08 3.55
CA HIS A 63 -14.39 -3.49 2.44
C HIS A 63 -13.35 -4.48 1.90
N ASP A 64 -13.58 -5.10 0.75
CA ASP A 64 -12.70 -6.19 0.28
C ASP A 64 -11.28 -5.74 -0.09
N ALA A 65 -11.09 -4.45 -0.41
CA ALA A 65 -9.82 -3.82 -0.69
C ALA A 65 -9.77 -2.41 -0.09
N VAL A 66 -8.71 -2.11 0.67
CA VAL A 66 -8.57 -0.86 1.42
C VAL A 66 -7.15 -0.33 1.31
N VAL A 67 -7.03 0.97 1.03
CA VAL A 67 -5.75 1.66 0.97
C VAL A 67 -5.76 2.92 1.85
N PRO A 68 -4.64 3.26 2.50
CA PRO A 68 -4.47 4.54 3.15
C PRO A 68 -4.12 5.62 2.14
N GLY A 69 -4.67 6.82 2.32
CA GLY A 69 -4.38 7.97 1.47
C GLY A 69 -4.36 9.28 2.24
N LEU A 70 -3.43 10.15 1.89
CA LEU A 70 -3.37 11.52 2.41
C LEU A 70 -4.04 12.49 1.42
N PRO A 71 -4.73 13.55 1.89
CA PRO A 71 -5.16 14.64 1.02
C PRO A 71 -3.96 15.22 0.26
N VAL A 72 -4.14 15.47 -1.03
CA VAL A 72 -3.10 16.15 -1.82
C VAL A 72 -3.08 17.64 -1.43
N THR A 73 -1.90 18.17 -1.09
CA THR A 73 -1.71 19.58 -0.73
C THR A 73 -1.44 20.44 -1.96
N ASP A 74 -0.69 19.93 -2.92
CA ASP A 74 -0.31 20.68 -4.11
C ASP A 74 -1.42 20.72 -5.16
N THR A 75 -1.34 21.69 -6.06
CA THR A 75 -2.21 21.69 -7.25
C THR A 75 -1.68 20.68 -8.25
N ILE A 76 -2.49 19.66 -8.58
CA ILE A 76 -2.14 18.66 -9.58
C ILE A 76 -2.61 19.11 -10.97
N LYS A 77 -1.73 18.97 -11.95
CA LYS A 77 -2.03 19.19 -13.38
C LYS A 77 -1.89 17.86 -14.11
N GLN A 78 -2.86 17.55 -14.95
CA GLN A 78 -2.69 16.55 -15.99
C GLN A 78 -2.04 17.25 -17.19
N VAL A 79 -0.98 16.66 -17.73
CA VAL A 79 -0.25 17.18 -18.89
C VAL A 79 -0.22 16.15 -20.01
N ASP A 80 -0.19 16.60 -21.26
CA ASP A 80 0.02 15.72 -22.42
C ASP A 80 1.51 15.45 -22.68
N GLU A 81 1.80 14.68 -23.73
CA GLU A 81 3.18 14.32 -24.15
C GLU A 81 4.02 15.53 -24.56
N GLN A 82 3.38 16.67 -24.90
CA GLN A 82 4.03 17.93 -25.27
C GLN A 82 4.21 18.86 -24.06
N GLY A 83 3.83 18.41 -22.86
CA GLY A 83 3.94 19.16 -21.61
C GLY A 83 2.88 20.25 -21.44
N GLN A 84 1.81 20.24 -22.23
CA GLN A 84 0.71 21.21 -22.09
C GLN A 84 -0.31 20.73 -21.06
N VAL A 85 -0.84 21.66 -20.26
CA VAL A 85 -1.88 21.34 -19.27
C VAL A 85 -3.18 21.02 -19.98
N VAL A 86 -3.69 19.79 -19.79
CA VAL A 86 -4.98 19.33 -20.33
C VAL A 86 -6.10 19.35 -19.29
N ALA A 87 -5.77 19.20 -18.01
CA ALA A 87 -6.74 19.28 -16.93
C ALA A 87 -6.12 19.71 -15.60
N THR A 88 -6.96 20.26 -14.72
CA THR A 88 -6.64 20.48 -13.30
C THR A 88 -7.74 19.80 -12.48
N PRO A 89 -7.53 18.55 -12.04
CA PRO A 89 -8.53 17.84 -11.25
C PRO A 89 -8.84 18.59 -9.94
N ASN A 90 -10.07 18.43 -9.44
CA ASN A 90 -10.45 18.99 -8.15
C ASN A 90 -9.62 18.32 -7.03
N ARG A 91 -8.70 19.08 -6.41
CA ARG A 91 -7.80 18.57 -5.37
C ARG A 91 -8.52 17.88 -4.21
N SER A 92 -9.73 18.30 -3.87
CA SER A 92 -10.50 17.70 -2.75
C SER A 92 -10.85 16.22 -2.98
N SER A 93 -10.93 15.77 -4.24
CA SER A 93 -11.17 14.37 -4.59
C SER A 93 -9.89 13.56 -4.80
N LEU A 94 -8.70 14.17 -4.67
CA LEU A 94 -7.43 13.49 -4.86
C LEU A 94 -6.84 13.00 -3.54
N ARG A 95 -6.18 11.85 -3.58
CA ARG A 95 -5.43 11.28 -2.46
C ARG A 95 -4.06 10.79 -2.95
N ALA A 96 -3.03 11.06 -2.15
CA ALA A 96 -1.72 10.44 -2.31
C ALA A 96 -1.74 9.09 -1.58
N ILE A 97 -1.80 8.00 -2.35
CA ILE A 97 -1.95 6.64 -1.81
C ILE A 97 -0.65 6.16 -1.16
N GLN A 98 -0.81 5.44 -0.06
CA GLN A 98 0.26 4.87 0.73
C GLN A 98 0.14 3.34 0.79
N THR A 99 1.19 2.68 1.29
CA THR A 99 1.10 1.29 1.77
C THR A 99 1.36 1.31 3.28
N PRO A 100 0.85 0.36 4.09
CA PRO A 100 0.26 -0.94 3.70
C PRO A 100 -1.07 -0.83 2.95
N GLN A 101 -1.32 -1.74 2.01
CA GLN A 101 -2.62 -1.93 1.36
C GLN A 101 -3.21 -3.24 1.83
N ALA A 102 -4.51 -3.28 2.17
CA ALA A 102 -5.15 -4.45 2.77
C ALA A 102 -6.24 -5.03 1.88
N PHE A 103 -6.26 -6.34 1.76
CA PHE A 103 -7.15 -7.05 0.86
C PHE A 103 -7.67 -8.34 1.47
N ARG A 104 -8.86 -8.79 1.06
CA ARG A 104 -9.24 -10.19 1.15
C ARG A 104 -8.26 -11.03 0.33
N ARG A 105 -7.69 -12.09 0.92
CA ARG A 105 -6.71 -12.94 0.23
C ARG A 105 -7.22 -13.44 -1.11
N ALA A 106 -8.45 -13.96 -1.15
CA ALA A 106 -9.03 -14.52 -2.36
C ALA A 106 -9.16 -13.47 -3.49
N LEU A 107 -9.51 -12.23 -3.14
CA LEU A 107 -9.58 -11.13 -4.09
C LEU A 107 -8.19 -10.79 -4.63
N LEU A 108 -7.21 -10.62 -3.74
CA LEU A 108 -5.85 -10.26 -4.13
C LEU A 108 -5.21 -11.35 -5.00
N ALA A 109 -5.38 -12.63 -4.65
CA ALA A 109 -4.90 -13.76 -5.45
C ALA A 109 -5.51 -13.75 -6.86
N ARG A 110 -6.82 -13.46 -6.97
CA ARG A 110 -7.50 -13.32 -8.27
C ARG A 110 -6.98 -12.12 -9.08
N ALA A 111 -6.67 -11.01 -8.41
CA ALA A 111 -6.10 -9.82 -9.04
C ALA A 111 -4.72 -10.10 -9.64
N HIS A 112 -3.83 -10.80 -8.92
CA HIS A 112 -2.53 -11.23 -9.45
C HIS A 112 -2.64 -12.27 -10.57
N ALA A 113 -3.67 -13.11 -10.57
CA ALA A 113 -3.90 -14.10 -11.62
C ALA A 113 -4.52 -13.51 -12.91
N SER A 114 -4.89 -12.22 -12.91
CA SER A 114 -5.59 -11.58 -14.03
C SER A 114 -4.70 -11.32 -15.26
N GLY A 115 -3.38 -11.32 -15.09
CA GLY A 115 -2.42 -10.95 -16.14
C GLY A 115 -2.36 -9.44 -16.42
N LEU A 116 -3.03 -8.61 -15.62
CA LEU A 116 -2.93 -7.16 -15.70
C LEU A 116 -1.59 -6.67 -15.15
N GLU A 117 -1.04 -5.63 -15.78
CA GLU A 117 0.10 -4.88 -15.28
C GLU A 117 -0.38 -3.64 -14.53
N ALA A 118 0.16 -3.38 -13.35
CA ALA A 118 -0.21 -2.24 -12.53
C ALA A 118 0.94 -1.77 -11.64
N THR A 119 0.87 -0.51 -11.22
CA THR A 119 1.88 0.15 -10.39
C THR A 119 1.78 -0.20 -8.91
N ASP A 120 0.60 -0.62 -8.45
CA ASP A 120 0.35 -1.16 -7.11
C ASP A 120 -0.74 -2.26 -7.13
N ASP A 121 -0.99 -2.88 -5.98
CA ASP A 121 -1.93 -4.01 -5.87
C ASP A 121 -3.40 -3.53 -5.91
N ALA A 122 -3.65 -2.31 -5.46
CA ALA A 122 -4.96 -1.67 -5.56
C ALA A 122 -5.38 -1.49 -7.02
N ALA A 123 -4.49 -1.04 -7.89
CA ALA A 123 -4.76 -0.89 -9.31
C ALA A 123 -5.05 -2.24 -10.01
N LEU A 124 -4.46 -3.35 -9.57
CA LEU A 124 -4.86 -4.70 -10.04
C LEU A 124 -6.32 -5.01 -9.66
N VAL A 125 -6.71 -4.67 -8.42
CA VAL A 125 -8.07 -4.88 -7.93
C VAL A 125 -9.08 -3.98 -8.66
N GLU A 126 -8.74 -2.72 -8.90
CA GLU A 126 -9.53 -1.79 -9.71
C GLU A 126 -9.73 -2.33 -11.14
N GLY A 127 -8.69 -2.92 -11.73
CA GLY A 127 -8.75 -3.57 -13.03
C GLY A 127 -9.72 -4.75 -13.11
N LEU A 128 -10.06 -5.38 -11.97
CA LEU A 128 -11.13 -6.38 -11.88
C LEU A 128 -12.53 -5.76 -11.74
N GLY A 129 -12.66 -4.44 -11.72
CA GLY A 129 -13.91 -3.72 -11.46
C GLY A 129 -14.36 -3.79 -10.00
N VAL A 130 -13.47 -4.17 -9.07
CA VAL A 130 -13.78 -4.25 -7.64
C VAL A 130 -13.43 -2.91 -6.98
N PRO A 131 -14.35 -2.32 -6.18
CA PRO A 131 -14.10 -1.03 -5.56
C PRO A 131 -12.98 -1.11 -4.51
N VAL A 132 -12.09 -0.12 -4.53
CA VAL A 132 -11.06 0.08 -3.51
C VAL A 132 -11.50 1.22 -2.59
N THR A 133 -11.53 0.96 -1.28
CA THR A 133 -11.91 1.96 -0.27
C THR A 133 -10.67 2.70 0.20
N VAL A 134 -10.72 4.03 0.24
CA VAL A 134 -9.65 4.84 0.83
C VAL A 134 -9.98 5.19 2.27
N ILE A 135 -9.04 4.97 3.19
CA ILE A 135 -9.09 5.49 4.57
C ILE A 135 -8.02 6.55 4.78
N ASP A 136 -8.15 7.32 5.87
CA ASP A 136 -7.14 8.32 6.22
C ASP A 136 -5.78 7.66 6.45
N GLY A 137 -4.77 8.13 5.71
CA GLY A 137 -3.39 7.67 5.84
C GLY A 137 -2.69 8.18 7.09
N ASP A 138 -1.35 8.14 7.05
CA ASP A 138 -0.49 8.66 8.12
C ASP A 138 0.77 9.30 7.52
N ASP A 139 1.15 10.50 7.99
CA ASP A 139 2.34 11.21 7.50
C ASP A 139 3.65 10.46 7.77
N LEU A 140 3.67 9.55 8.75
CA LEU A 140 4.80 8.68 9.05
C LEU A 140 4.92 7.51 8.06
N ALA A 141 3.86 7.17 7.33
CA ALA A 141 3.91 6.17 6.26
C ALA A 141 4.50 6.71 4.94
N PHE A 142 5.33 7.77 5.00
CA PHE A 142 6.03 8.26 3.82
C PHE A 142 7.05 7.23 3.30
N LYS A 143 7.26 7.20 1.98
CA LYS A 143 8.22 6.29 1.36
C LYS A 143 9.59 6.95 1.35
N VAL A 144 10.59 6.25 1.88
CA VAL A 144 11.99 6.68 1.78
C VAL A 144 12.49 6.39 0.38
N THR A 145 12.62 7.44 -0.44
CA THR A 145 13.05 7.35 -1.85
C THR A 145 14.24 8.24 -2.16
N THR A 146 14.37 9.34 -1.42
CA THR A 146 15.41 10.35 -1.60
C THR A 146 16.28 10.48 -0.34
N GLN A 147 17.43 11.14 -0.48
CA GLN A 147 18.30 11.45 0.64
C GLN A 147 17.58 12.30 1.71
N SER A 148 16.75 13.25 1.30
CA SER A 148 15.96 14.08 2.22
C SER A 148 14.92 13.27 3.00
N ASP A 149 14.34 12.23 2.39
CA ASP A 149 13.45 11.31 3.10
C ASP A 149 14.20 10.53 4.19
N LEU A 150 15.42 10.09 3.88
CA LEU A 150 16.27 9.37 4.83
C LEU A 150 16.65 10.25 6.02
N GLU A 151 17.02 11.51 5.77
CA GLU A 151 17.31 12.49 6.83
C GLU A 151 16.07 12.80 7.68
N ARG A 152 14.89 12.89 7.05
CA ARG A 152 13.61 13.02 7.76
C ARG A 152 13.38 11.81 8.67
N ALA A 153 13.56 10.59 8.16
CA ALA A 153 13.40 9.37 8.95
C ALA A 153 14.39 9.31 10.13
N GLY A 154 15.66 9.67 9.90
CA GLY A 154 16.68 9.74 10.94
C GLY A 154 16.33 10.72 12.06
N ARG A 155 15.75 11.88 11.74
CA ARG A 155 15.29 12.85 12.75
C ARG A 155 14.13 12.33 13.59
N ILE A 156 13.21 11.57 13.00
CA ILE A 156 12.08 10.97 13.71
C ILE A 156 12.54 9.83 14.65
N LEU A 157 13.52 9.03 14.23
CA LEU A 157 14.04 7.91 15.03
C LEU A 157 15.06 8.33 16.09
N GLY A 158 15.75 9.46 15.88
CA GLY A 158 16.75 9.99 16.80
C GLY A 158 16.20 10.91 17.89
N SER A 159 14.89 11.14 17.92
CA SER A 159 14.18 11.89 18.97
C SER A 159 13.65 10.96 20.05
#